data_AF-C6PNU4-F1
#
_entry.id   AF-C6PNU4-F1
#
_cell.length_a   1.000
_cell.length_b   1.000
_cell.length_c   1.000
_cell.angle_alpha   90.00
_cell.angle_beta   90.00
_cell.angle_gamma   90.00
#
_symmetry.space_group_name_H-M   'P 1'
#
loop_
_entity.id
_entity.type
_entity.pdbx_description
1 polymer ?
#
loop_
_entity_poly.entity_id
_entity_poly.type
_entity_poly.pdbx_seq_one_letter_code
_entity_poly.pdbx_strand_id
1 'polypeptide(L)' 'MNLVDEKVKIKMLGGELLIRIDAAWNIEMTGEVRQIAEGTLSNELIEDLDK' A
#
# COMPACT_ATOMS: atom_id res chain seq x y z
N MET A 1 -20.26 22.82 -5.02
CA MET A 1 -20.28 21.52 -4.30
C MET A 1 -19.07 20.75 -4.78
N ASN A 2 -18.15 20.40 -3.88
CA ASN A 2 -17.01 19.54 -4.23
C ASN A 2 -17.49 18.09 -4.26
N LEU A 3 -16.94 17.30 -5.19
CA LEU A 3 -17.37 15.92 -5.42
C LEU A 3 -16.92 14.96 -4.31
N VAL A 4 -15.86 15.32 -3.57
CA VAL A 4 -15.30 14.54 -2.46
C VAL A 4 -14.45 15.43 -1.55
N ASP A 5 -14.30 15.02 -0.28
CA ASP A 5 -13.42 15.65 0.70
C ASP A 5 -11.93 15.38 0.39
N GLU A 6 -11.02 16.26 0.85
CA GLU A 6 -9.57 16.13 0.64
C GLU A 6 -9.00 14.82 1.19
N LYS A 7 -9.60 14.28 2.27
CA LYS A 7 -9.21 13.02 2.92
C LYS A 7 -10.37 12.04 2.89
N VAL A 8 -10.14 10.88 2.28
CA VAL A 8 -11.14 9.82 2.11
C VAL A 8 -10.62 8.54 2.74
N LYS A 9 -11.39 7.98 3.67
CA LYS A 9 -11.14 6.62 4.19
C LYS A 9 -11.89 5.61 3.32
N ILE A 10 -11.16 4.68 2.74
CA ILE A 10 -11.71 3.62 1.89
C ILE A 10 -11.63 2.29 2.65
N LYS A 11 -12.78 1.60 2.73
CA LYS A 11 -12.84 0.22 3.22
C LYS A 11 -12.63 -0.74 2.06
N MET A 12 -11.53 -1.50 2.12
CA MET A 12 -11.15 -2.48 1.11
C MET A 12 -11.30 -3.90 1.66
N LEU A 13 -11.38 -4.89 0.78
CA LEU A 13 -11.21 -6.28 1.17
C LEU A 13 -9.76 -6.46 1.65
N GLY A 14 -9.56 -6.54 2.96
CA GLY A 14 -8.23 -6.67 3.59
C GLY A 14 -7.81 -5.52 4.50
N GLY A 15 -8.57 -4.41 4.58
CA GLY A 15 -8.26 -3.33 5.53
C GLY A 15 -8.84 -1.97 5.16
N GLU A 16 -8.37 -0.94 5.86
CA GLU A 16 -8.70 0.46 5.58
C GLU A 16 -7.50 1.19 4.97
N LEU A 17 -7.76 2.04 3.99
CA LEU A 17 -6.76 2.92 3.39
C LEU A 17 -7.24 4.37 3.48
N LEU A 18 -6.37 5.26 3.93
CA LEU A 18 -6.59 6.70 3.88
C LEU A 18 -5.96 7.26 2.60
N ILE A 19 -6.79 7.86 1.74
CA ILE A 19 -6.35 8.56 0.54
C ILE A 19 -6.51 10.06 0.77
N ARG A 20 -5.48 10.83 0.44
CA ARG A 20 -5.51 12.30 0.43
C ARG A 20 -5.15 12.81 -0.95
N ILE A 21 -5.90 13.78 -1.47
CA ILE A 21 -5.59 14.47 -2.74
C ILE A 21 -5.57 15.96 -2.48
N ASP A 22 -4.42 16.61 -2.64
CA ASP A 22 -4.28 18.05 -2.40
C ASP A 22 -4.65 18.90 -3.64
N ALA A 23 -4.61 20.23 -3.47
CA ALA A 23 -4.95 21.18 -4.53
C ALA A 23 -3.95 21.19 -5.70
N ALA A 24 -2.75 20.66 -5.51
CA ALA A 24 -1.74 20.49 -6.55
C ALA A 24 -1.80 19.10 -7.20
N TRP A 25 -2.85 18.32 -6.89
CA TRP A 25 -3.06 16.94 -7.36
C TRP A 25 -1.99 15.95 -6.88
N ASN A 26 -1.31 16.23 -5.77
CA ASN A 26 -0.50 15.22 -5.10
C ASN A 26 -1.40 14.22 -4.38
N ILE A 27 -1.09 12.94 -4.51
CA ILE A 27 -1.86 11.84 -3.92
C ILE A 27 -1.02 11.17 -2.85
N GLU A 28 -1.55 11.09 -1.64
CA GLU A 28 -0.95 10.35 -0.52
C GLU A 28 -1.86 9.18 -0.13
N MET A 29 -1.27 8.00 0.07
CA MET A 29 -1.98 6.79 0.48
C MET A 29 -1.34 6.26 1.75
N THR A 30 -2.10 6.21 2.84
CA THR A 30 -1.64 5.72 4.14
C THR A 30 -2.47 4.52 4.56
N GLY A 31 -1.81 3.41 4.87
CA GLY A 31 -2.44 2.18 5.36
C GLY A 31 -1.56 1.52 6.42
N GLU A 32 -2.16 0.64 7.21
CA GLU A 32 -1.42 -0.13 8.19
C GLU A 32 -0.53 -1.17 7.52
N VAL A 33 0.71 -1.31 8.01
CA VAL A 33 1.66 -2.34 7.57
C VAL A 33 1.92 -3.28 8.73
N ARG A 34 1.93 -4.59 8.45
CA ARG A 34 2.23 -5.63 9.43
C ARG A 34 3.27 -6.58 8.86
N GLN A 35 4.37 -6.76 9.59
CA GLN A 35 5.35 -7.82 9.29
C GLN A 35 4.77 -9.17 9.68
N ILE A 36 4.81 -10.13 8.75
CA ILE A 36 4.30 -11.49 8.96
C ILE A 36 5.44 -12.47 9.26
N ALA A 37 6.56 -12.33 8.55
CA ALA A 37 7.76 -13.14 8.74
C ALA A 37 9.01 -12.37 8.30
N GLU A 38 10.18 -12.83 8.74
CA GLU A 38 11.50 -12.43 8.25
C GLU A 38 12.40 -13.66 8.11
N GLY A 39 13.37 -13.58 7.22
CA GLY A 39 14.32 -14.65 6.98
C GLY A 39 15.28 -14.35 5.83
N THR A 40 16.12 -15.33 5.52
CA THR A 40 17.10 -15.25 4.43
C THR A 40 16.81 -16.35 3.42
N LEU A 41 16.81 -16.02 2.13
CA LEU A 41 16.72 -16.98 1.04
C LEU A 41 18.13 -17.42 0.64
N SER A 42 18.32 -18.72 0.32
CA SER A 42 19.58 -19.20 -0.21
C SER A 42 19.78 -18.75 -1.65
N ASN A 43 21.03 -18.56 -2.07
CA ASN A 43 21.34 -18.18 -3.46
C ASN A 43 20.84 -19.24 -4.45
N GLU A 44 20.96 -20.52 -4.12
CA GLU A 44 20.45 -21.64 -4.95
C GLU A 44 18.94 -21.50 -5.23
N LEU A 45 18.14 -21.15 -4.22
CA LEU A 45 16.69 -20.96 -4.39
C LEU A 45 16.37 -19.73 -5.24
N ILE A 46 17.16 -18.66 -5.13
CA ILE A 46 16.98 -17.44 -5.94
C ILE A 46 17.25 -17.76 -7.41
N GLU A 47 18.33 -18.50 -7.71
CA GLU A 47 18.69 -18.91 -9.08
C GLU A 47 17.61 -19.77 -9.77
N ASP A 48 16.81 -20.52 -9.00
CA ASP A 48 15.71 -21.31 -9.53
C ASP A 48 14.43 -20.50 -9.81
N LEU A 49 14.22 -19.34 -9.18
CA LEU A 49 13.05 -18.47 -9.40
C LEU A 49 13.15 -17.60 -10.67
N ASP A 50 14.38 -17.39 -11.17
CA ASP A 50 14.66 -16.56 -12.35
C ASP A 50 14.63 -17.32 -13.69
N LYS A 51 14.22 -18.60 -13.70
CA LYS A 51 14.06 -19.44 -14.90
C LYS A 51 12.61 -19.46 -15.40
#